data_AF-A0A3A8JY10-F1
#
_entry.id   AF-A0A3A8JY10-F1
#
_cell.length_a   1.000
_cell.length_b   1.000
_cell.length_c   1.000
_cell.angle_alpha   90.00
_cell.angle_beta   90.00
_cell.angle_gamma   90.00
#
_symmetry.space_group_name_H-M   'P 1'
#
loop_
_entity.id
_entity.type
_entity.pdbx_description
1 polymer ?
#
loop_
_entity_poly.entity_id
_entity_poly.type
_entity_poly.pdbx_seq_one_letter_code
_entity_poly.pdbx_strand_id
1 'polypeptide(L)'
;VLGWHPRGGHVSPLEAVAVPGRGVLRCSGRVGPEGQEAADVAFSVLRARAPVLGLGELVARYDLHLHYTDTEVGKDGLSSGLAMALAGLSAYAQRPLPARLAVTGEVTLSGEVRPVGGVHEKLVAAYLEGMRIVVHPRRNLQEVAALPPEVTGRLRLVAVDTLDEAWRVVRATVDAPGATRR
;
A
#
# COMPACT_ATOMS: atom_id res chain seq x y z
N VAL A 1 -4.25 -0.24 4.47
CA VAL A 1 -4.63 0.57 3.28
C VAL A 1 -5.50 1.72 3.73
N LEU A 2 -5.31 2.93 3.19
CA LEU A 2 -6.17 4.07 3.50
C LEU A 2 -7.24 4.25 2.43
N GLY A 3 -8.51 4.14 2.84
CA GLY A 3 -9.67 4.36 1.99
C GLY A 3 -10.43 5.63 2.37
N TRP A 4 -11.32 6.05 1.47
CA TRP A 4 -12.20 7.19 1.67
C TRP A 4 -13.61 6.84 1.20
N HIS A 5 -14.61 7.31 1.93
CA HIS A 5 -16.01 7.27 1.53
C HIS A 5 -16.74 8.52 2.07
N PRO A 6 -17.99 8.81 1.68
CA PRO A 6 -18.68 10.03 2.09
C PRO A 6 -18.79 10.28 3.61
N ARG A 7 -18.73 9.23 4.44
CA ARG A 7 -18.76 9.35 5.91
C ARG A 7 -17.37 9.59 6.54
N GLY A 8 -16.31 9.71 5.74
CA GLY A 8 -14.93 9.91 6.20
C GLY A 8 -13.91 8.88 5.68
N GLY A 9 -12.69 8.96 6.21
CA GLY A 9 -11.60 8.04 5.91
C GLY A 9 -11.67 6.79 6.80
N HIS A 10 -11.02 5.73 6.35
CA HIS A 10 -10.90 4.49 7.13
C HIS A 10 -9.57 3.78 6.84
N VAL A 11 -9.12 2.95 7.79
CA VAL A 11 -7.97 2.07 7.62
C VAL A 11 -8.46 0.65 7.40
N SER A 12 -7.99 0.05 6.31
CA SER A 12 -8.33 -1.33 5.95
C SER A 12 -7.11 -2.23 6.06
N PRO A 13 -7.11 -3.23 6.94
CA PRO A 13 -6.04 -4.21 7.00
C PRO A 13 -6.01 -5.05 5.73
N LEU A 14 -4.80 -5.26 5.21
CA LEU A 14 -4.53 -6.04 3.99
C LEU A 14 -3.45 -7.07 4.33
N GLU A 15 -3.76 -8.33 4.06
CA GLU A 15 -2.84 -9.45 4.13
C GLU A 15 -2.43 -9.87 2.72
N ALA A 16 -1.20 -10.40 2.62
CA ALA A 16 -0.66 -10.92 1.37
C ALA A 16 0.12 -12.20 1.64
N VAL A 17 -0.08 -13.21 0.81
CA VAL A 17 0.69 -14.46 0.84
C VAL A 17 1.09 -14.86 -0.57
N ALA A 18 2.34 -15.32 -0.71
CA ALA A 18 2.84 -15.93 -1.94
C ALA A 18 2.94 -17.45 -1.72
N VAL A 19 2.21 -18.24 -2.51
CA VAL A 19 2.16 -19.71 -2.41
C VAL A 19 2.63 -20.35 -3.71
N PRO A 20 3.30 -21.52 -3.70
CA PRO A 20 3.72 -22.20 -4.93
C PRO A 20 2.53 -22.37 -5.89
N GLY A 21 2.71 -21.98 -7.16
CA GLY A 21 1.61 -21.86 -8.10
C GLY A 21 2.05 -21.55 -9.53
N ARG A 22 1.19 -20.85 -10.26
CA ARG A 22 1.37 -20.52 -11.70
C ARG A 22 1.54 -19.02 -11.96
N GLY A 23 1.75 -18.22 -10.92
CA GLY A 23 1.88 -16.78 -11.04
C GLY A 23 0.54 -16.11 -11.32
N VAL A 24 -0.52 -16.53 -10.63
CA VAL A 24 -1.84 -15.88 -10.71
C VAL A 24 -2.14 -15.03 -9.48
N LEU A 25 -2.92 -13.98 -9.68
CA LEU A 25 -3.42 -13.11 -8.62
C LEU A 25 -4.80 -13.59 -8.13
N ARG A 26 -5.01 -13.52 -6.82
CA ARG A 26 -6.33 -13.52 -6.18
C ARG A 26 -6.43 -12.31 -5.26
N CYS A 27 -7.56 -11.61 -5.31
CA CYS A 27 -7.86 -10.51 -4.40
C CYS A 27 -9.26 -10.71 -3.82
N SER A 28 -9.36 -10.83 -2.49
CA SER A 28 -10.62 -11.10 -1.78
C SER A 28 -10.83 -10.18 -0.58
N GLY A 29 -12.02 -10.25 0.04
CA GLY A 29 -12.42 -9.36 1.14
C GLY A 29 -13.28 -8.18 0.69
N ARG A 30 -14.35 -8.47 -0.06
CA ARG A 30 -15.35 -7.48 -0.55
C ARG A 30 -14.74 -6.32 -1.35
N VAL A 31 -13.89 -6.67 -2.31
CA VAL A 31 -13.25 -5.71 -3.22
C VAL A 31 -14.16 -5.42 -4.41
N GLY A 32 -14.43 -4.14 -4.63
CA GLY A 32 -15.25 -3.66 -5.75
C GLY A 32 -14.47 -3.64 -7.08
N PRO A 33 -15.12 -3.27 -8.20
CA PRO A 33 -14.51 -3.32 -9.53
C PRO A 33 -13.22 -2.50 -9.66
N GLU A 34 -13.18 -1.26 -9.15
CA GLU A 34 -11.98 -0.41 -9.21
C GLU A 34 -10.89 -0.97 -8.28
N GLY A 35 -11.28 -1.55 -7.15
CA GLY A 35 -10.35 -2.25 -6.26
C GLY A 35 -9.73 -3.49 -6.93
N GLN A 36 -10.50 -4.23 -7.73
CA GLN A 36 -9.99 -5.36 -8.50
C GLN A 36 -9.04 -4.89 -9.61
N GLU A 37 -9.39 -3.83 -10.33
CA GLU A 37 -8.51 -3.21 -11.32
C GLU A 37 -7.19 -2.73 -10.69
N ALA A 38 -7.25 -2.10 -9.52
CA ALA A 38 -6.06 -1.69 -8.77
C ALA A 38 -5.15 -2.89 -8.42
N ALA A 39 -5.75 -4.02 -8.06
CA ALA A 39 -5.01 -5.25 -7.75
C ALA A 39 -4.34 -5.83 -9.00
N ASP A 40 -5.04 -5.84 -10.14
CA ASP A 40 -4.51 -6.31 -11.42
C ASP A 40 -3.35 -5.44 -11.92
N VAL A 41 -3.47 -4.11 -11.81
CA VAL A 41 -2.39 -3.17 -12.16
C VAL A 41 -1.19 -3.35 -11.22
N ALA A 42 -1.43 -3.46 -9.92
CA ALA A 42 -0.38 -3.72 -8.93
C ALA A 42 0.37 -5.02 -9.25
N PHE A 43 -0.35 -6.11 -9.55
CA PHE A 43 0.28 -7.38 -9.91
C PHE A 43 1.04 -7.30 -11.23
N SER A 44 0.47 -6.64 -12.23
CA SER A 44 1.09 -6.46 -13.55
C SER A 44 2.40 -5.69 -13.47
N VAL A 45 2.47 -4.62 -12.67
CA VAL A 45 3.71 -3.87 -12.48
C VAL A 45 4.77 -4.68 -11.72
N LEU A 46 4.37 -5.51 -10.74
CA LEU A 46 5.30 -6.42 -10.07
C LEU A 46 5.90 -7.44 -11.04
N ARG A 47 5.09 -8.00 -11.94
CA ARG A 47 5.57 -8.90 -13.00
C ARG A 47 6.51 -8.20 -13.97
N ALA A 48 6.10 -7.05 -14.49
CA ALA A 48 6.88 -6.29 -15.47
C ALA A 48 8.24 -5.82 -14.90
N ARG A 49 8.28 -5.49 -13.61
CA ARG A 49 9.47 -4.99 -12.92
C ARG A 49 10.17 -6.06 -12.08
N ALA A 50 9.82 -7.34 -12.20
CA ALA A 50 10.41 -8.42 -11.40
C ALA A 50 11.94 -8.45 -11.41
N PRO A 51 12.65 -8.20 -12.54
CA PRO A 51 14.11 -8.17 -12.55
C PRO A 51 14.70 -7.04 -11.69
N VAL A 52 14.15 -5.83 -11.82
CA VAL A 52 14.67 -4.64 -11.11
C VAL A 52 14.26 -4.59 -9.64
N LEU A 53 13.13 -5.22 -9.29
CA LEU A 53 12.66 -5.36 -7.91
C LEU A 53 13.32 -6.54 -7.17
N GLY A 54 14.18 -7.32 -7.84
CA GLY A 54 14.86 -8.48 -7.26
C GLY A 54 13.93 -9.66 -6.98
N LEU A 55 12.81 -9.77 -7.71
CA LEU A 55 11.85 -10.86 -7.59
C LEU A 55 12.16 -12.03 -8.54
N GLY A 56 12.79 -11.75 -9.69
CA GLY A 56 13.15 -12.78 -10.67
C GLY A 56 11.96 -13.69 -11.04
N GLU A 57 12.18 -15.00 -11.02
CA GLU A 57 11.18 -16.02 -11.36
C GLU A 57 10.08 -16.22 -10.29
N LEU A 58 10.21 -15.58 -9.11
CA LEU A 58 9.25 -15.79 -8.01
C LEU A 58 7.83 -15.44 -8.44
N VAL A 59 7.64 -14.35 -9.18
CA VAL A 59 6.32 -13.87 -9.60
C VAL A 59 5.65 -14.82 -10.61
N ALA A 60 6.43 -15.64 -11.33
CA ALA A 60 5.92 -16.65 -12.26
C ALA A 60 5.65 -18.01 -11.57
N ARG A 61 6.36 -18.32 -10.49
CA ARG A 61 6.30 -19.61 -9.78
C ARG A 61 5.37 -19.63 -8.57
N TYR A 62 4.94 -18.46 -8.12
CA TYR A 62 4.12 -18.32 -6.92
C TYR A 62 2.88 -17.47 -7.21
N ASP A 63 1.72 -18.01 -6.83
CA ASP A 63 0.47 -17.27 -6.83
C ASP A 63 0.47 -16.26 -5.68
N LEU A 64 -0.07 -15.07 -5.94
CA LEU A 64 -0.24 -14.02 -4.94
C LEU A 64 -1.71 -13.97 -4.53
N HIS A 65 -1.97 -14.12 -3.24
CA HIS A 65 -3.30 -13.87 -2.68
C HIS A 65 -3.25 -12.66 -1.76
N LEU A 66 -4.00 -11.62 -2.14
CA LEU A 66 -4.31 -10.44 -1.36
C LEU A 66 -5.67 -10.60 -0.69
N HIS A 67 -5.74 -10.35 0.62
CA HIS A 67 -6.98 -10.48 1.37
C HIS A 67 -7.19 -9.28 2.29
N TYR A 68 -8.29 -8.56 2.11
CA TYR A 68 -8.76 -7.62 3.12
C TYR A 68 -9.53 -8.36 4.21
N THR A 69 -9.15 -8.14 5.47
CA THR A 69 -9.73 -8.89 6.60
C THR A 69 -10.97 -8.23 7.19
N ASP A 70 -11.13 -6.91 7.03
CA ASP A 70 -12.36 -6.24 7.42
C ASP A 70 -13.49 -6.49 6.40
N THR A 71 -14.72 -6.51 6.90
CA THR A 71 -15.92 -6.81 6.08
C THR A 71 -16.91 -5.65 6.01
N GLU A 72 -16.66 -4.55 6.73
CA GLU A 72 -17.66 -3.50 6.97
C GLU A 72 -17.68 -2.42 5.89
N VAL A 73 -16.55 -2.16 5.23
CA VAL A 73 -16.41 -1.07 4.26
C VAL A 73 -16.10 -1.63 2.87
N GLY A 74 -16.87 -1.21 1.86
CA GLY A 74 -16.59 -1.57 0.47
C GLY A 74 -15.21 -1.08 0.06
N LYS A 75 -14.34 -1.99 -0.40
CA LYS A 75 -12.99 -1.68 -0.89
C LYS A 75 -13.04 -1.40 -2.36
N ASP A 76 -13.48 -0.21 -2.71
CA ASP A 76 -13.53 0.24 -4.09
C ASP A 76 -12.74 1.53 -4.24
N GLY A 77 -11.80 1.55 -5.19
CA GLY A 77 -10.94 2.69 -5.46
C GLY A 77 -9.50 2.34 -5.81
N LEU A 78 -8.99 3.01 -6.84
CA LEU A 78 -7.62 2.88 -7.33
C LEU A 78 -6.54 3.28 -6.31
N SER A 79 -6.92 4.03 -5.27
CA SER A 79 -6.01 4.52 -4.21
C SER A 79 -5.38 3.43 -3.32
N SER A 80 -5.76 2.16 -3.54
CA SER A 80 -5.21 1.00 -2.84
C SER A 80 -4.05 0.32 -3.59
N GLY A 81 -3.82 0.64 -4.86
CA GLY A 81 -2.87 -0.05 -5.73
C GLY A 81 -1.44 -0.07 -5.21
N LEU A 82 -0.94 1.06 -4.68
CA LEU A 82 0.40 1.12 -4.10
C LEU A 82 0.53 0.20 -2.88
N ALA A 83 -0.51 0.12 -2.04
CA ALA A 83 -0.50 -0.72 -0.86
C ALA A 83 -0.48 -2.20 -1.22
N MET A 84 -1.28 -2.59 -2.23
CA MET A 84 -1.31 -3.95 -2.78
C MET A 84 0.04 -4.35 -3.38
N ALA A 85 0.67 -3.45 -4.14
CA ALA A 85 1.99 -3.70 -4.72
C ALA A 85 3.08 -3.89 -3.65
N LEU A 86 3.08 -3.06 -2.60
CA LEU A 86 4.01 -3.21 -1.47
C LEU A 86 3.78 -4.50 -0.68
N ALA A 87 2.52 -4.88 -0.45
CA ALA A 87 2.17 -6.13 0.22
C ALA A 87 2.62 -7.36 -0.61
N GLY A 88 2.40 -7.32 -1.93
CA GLY A 88 2.91 -8.34 -2.85
C GLY A 88 4.44 -8.41 -2.86
N LEU A 89 5.14 -7.27 -2.89
CA LEU A 89 6.60 -7.22 -2.78
C LEU A 89 7.12 -7.84 -1.49
N SER A 90 6.49 -7.50 -0.37
CA SER A 90 6.79 -8.08 0.94
C SER A 90 6.63 -9.60 0.93
N ALA A 91 5.51 -10.09 0.40
CA ALA A 91 5.20 -11.51 0.33
C ALA A 91 6.19 -12.27 -0.57
N TYR A 92 6.51 -11.76 -1.75
CA TYR A 92 7.48 -12.40 -2.65
C TYR A 92 8.91 -12.36 -2.11
N ALA A 93 9.34 -11.20 -1.62
CA ALA A 93 10.72 -11.01 -1.15
C ALA A 93 10.96 -11.62 0.25
N GLN A 94 9.93 -12.14 0.92
CA GLN A 94 9.98 -12.62 2.30
C GLN A 94 10.61 -11.57 3.24
N ARG A 95 10.22 -10.30 3.02
CA ARG A 95 10.73 -9.15 3.77
C ARG A 95 9.55 -8.42 4.40
N PRO A 96 9.46 -8.35 5.74
CA PRO A 96 8.32 -7.75 6.41
C PRO A 96 8.23 -6.26 6.12
N LEU A 97 7.00 -5.73 6.10
CA LEU A 97 6.74 -4.30 6.14
C LEU A 97 6.80 -3.79 7.60
N PRO A 98 7.07 -2.49 7.82
CA PRO A 98 6.97 -1.88 9.14
C PRO A 98 5.60 -2.10 9.78
N ALA A 99 5.59 -2.39 11.08
CA ALA A 99 4.36 -2.40 11.86
C ALA A 99 3.69 -1.02 11.82
N ARG A 100 2.35 -0.99 11.81
CA ARG A 100 1.54 0.25 11.78
C ARG A 100 1.85 1.16 10.59
N LEU A 101 2.11 0.53 9.43
CA LEU A 101 2.24 1.19 8.14
C LEU A 101 0.85 1.38 7.50
N ALA A 102 0.55 2.62 7.16
CA ALA A 102 -0.57 2.97 6.30
C ALA A 102 -0.07 3.44 4.93
N VAL A 103 -0.82 3.13 3.88
CA VAL A 103 -0.45 3.44 2.50
C VAL A 103 -1.68 3.89 1.73
N THR A 104 -1.52 4.93 0.93
CA THR A 104 -2.47 5.36 -0.11
C THR A 104 -1.71 5.76 -1.36
N GLY A 105 -2.31 5.56 -2.52
CA GLY A 105 -1.72 5.90 -3.81
C GLY A 105 -2.20 4.95 -4.89
N GLU A 106 -2.52 5.50 -6.05
CA GLU A 106 -2.71 4.71 -7.26
C GLU A 106 -1.32 4.41 -7.86
N VAL A 107 -1.13 3.18 -8.32
CA VAL A 107 0.09 2.78 -9.03
C VAL A 107 -0.25 2.54 -10.50
N THR A 108 0.63 2.98 -11.40
CA THR A 108 0.47 2.72 -12.84
C THR A 108 1.23 1.47 -13.26
N LEU A 109 0.97 0.98 -14.47
CA LEU A 109 1.75 -0.10 -15.09
C LEU A 109 3.25 0.26 -15.28
N SER A 110 3.59 1.56 -15.36
CA SER A 110 4.98 2.02 -15.42
C SER A 110 5.67 2.05 -14.05
N GLY A 111 4.89 1.95 -12.96
CA GLY A 111 5.36 2.05 -11.57
C GLY A 111 5.35 3.46 -11.00
N GLU A 112 4.70 4.42 -11.68
CA GLU A 112 4.45 5.75 -11.13
C GLU A 112 3.38 5.72 -10.04
N VAL A 113 3.52 6.59 -9.04
CA VAL A 113 2.53 6.77 -7.98
C VAL A 113 1.73 8.05 -8.25
N ARG A 114 0.42 7.90 -8.49
CA ARG A 114 -0.50 8.99 -8.82
C ARG A 114 -1.20 9.54 -7.57
N PRO A 115 -1.59 10.84 -7.59
CA PRO A 115 -2.30 11.45 -6.48
C PRO A 115 -3.67 10.84 -6.29
N VAL A 116 -4.20 10.94 -5.07
CA VAL A 116 -5.50 10.40 -4.69
C VAL A 116 -6.34 11.47 -4.01
N GLY A 117 -7.67 11.29 -4.04
CA GLY A 117 -8.61 12.13 -3.28
C GLY A 117 -8.75 11.72 -1.81
N GLY A 118 -9.40 12.59 -1.04
CA GLY A 118 -9.75 12.34 0.37
C GLY A 118 -8.55 12.24 1.31
N VAL A 119 -7.44 12.92 0.99
CA VAL A 119 -6.17 12.81 1.72
C VAL A 119 -6.32 13.26 3.18
N HIS A 120 -7.08 14.33 3.41
CA HIS A 120 -7.34 14.85 4.75
C HIS A 120 -7.99 13.78 5.63
N GLU A 121 -9.11 13.20 5.20
CA GLU A 121 -9.84 12.22 6.00
C GLU A 121 -9.06 10.90 6.12
N LYS A 122 -8.32 10.49 5.08
CA LYS A 122 -7.44 9.31 5.12
C LYS A 122 -6.35 9.45 6.17
N LEU A 123 -5.70 10.61 6.26
CA LEU A 123 -4.65 10.86 7.26
C LEU A 123 -5.21 11.00 8.68
N VAL A 124 -6.38 11.63 8.84
CA VAL A 124 -7.08 11.65 10.13
C VAL A 124 -7.42 10.23 10.58
N ALA A 125 -7.93 9.37 9.68
CA ALA A 125 -8.19 7.97 10.00
C ALA A 125 -6.92 7.21 10.39
N ALA A 126 -5.82 7.40 9.65
CA ALA A 126 -4.52 6.81 10.00
C ALA A 126 -4.07 7.22 11.41
N TYR A 127 -4.25 8.49 11.75
CA TYR A 127 -3.93 9.02 13.07
C TYR A 127 -4.81 8.41 14.18
N LEU A 128 -6.12 8.36 13.99
CA LEU A 128 -7.07 7.82 14.97
C LEU A 128 -6.84 6.32 15.23
N GLU A 129 -6.51 5.56 14.19
CA GLU A 129 -6.19 4.13 14.27
C GLU A 129 -4.77 3.85 14.78
N GLY A 130 -4.03 4.90 15.19
CA GLY A 130 -2.71 4.77 15.79
C GLY A 130 -1.63 4.31 14.81
N MET A 131 -1.80 4.55 13.51
CA MET A 131 -0.76 4.32 12.52
C MET A 131 0.43 5.24 12.80
N ARG A 132 1.63 4.81 12.40
CA ARG A 132 2.88 5.56 12.68
C ARG A 132 3.55 6.08 11.43
N ILE A 133 3.45 5.34 10.34
CA ILE A 133 4.08 5.66 9.07
C ILE A 133 2.98 5.73 8.03
N VAL A 134 2.94 6.80 7.25
CA VAL A 134 2.04 6.90 6.11
C VAL A 134 2.85 7.12 4.85
N VAL A 135 2.72 6.20 3.89
CA VAL A 135 3.23 6.39 2.53
C VAL A 135 2.12 6.97 1.68
N HIS A 136 2.40 8.09 1.00
CA HIS A 136 1.45 8.78 0.15
C HIS A 136 2.12 9.34 -1.13
N PRO A 137 1.35 9.67 -2.17
CA PRO A 137 1.89 10.27 -3.39
C PRO A 137 2.54 11.62 -3.09
N ARG A 138 3.71 11.90 -3.68
CA ARG A 138 4.40 13.20 -3.55
C ARG A 138 3.57 14.34 -4.12
N ARG A 139 2.77 14.07 -5.15
CA ARG A 139 1.83 15.03 -5.71
C ARG A 139 0.71 15.45 -4.76
N ASN A 140 0.52 14.75 -3.63
CA ASN A 140 -0.42 15.16 -2.58
C ASN A 140 0.19 16.04 -1.47
N LEU A 141 1.45 16.49 -1.59
CA LEU A 141 2.12 17.25 -0.53
C LEU A 141 1.38 18.52 -0.10
N GLN A 142 0.70 19.20 -1.04
CA GLN A 142 -0.07 20.40 -0.71
C GLN A 142 -1.27 20.08 0.19
N GLU A 143 -2.05 19.04 -0.13
CA GLU A 143 -3.16 18.63 0.75
C GLU A 143 -2.65 18.16 2.10
N VAL A 144 -1.52 17.43 2.12
CA VAL A 144 -0.91 16.95 3.37
C VAL A 144 -0.42 18.11 4.26
N ALA A 145 0.15 19.15 3.68
CA ALA A 145 0.63 20.32 4.41
C ALA A 145 -0.49 21.17 5.03
N ALA A 146 -1.73 21.03 4.52
CA ALA A 146 -2.90 21.73 5.05
C ALA A 146 -3.49 21.08 6.32
N LEU A 147 -3.03 19.89 6.72
CA LEU A 147 -3.53 19.22 7.92
C LEU A 147 -3.07 19.89 9.23
N PRO A 148 -3.86 19.78 10.31
CA PRO A 148 -3.47 20.27 11.62
C PRO A 148 -2.14 19.66 12.09
N PRO A 149 -1.28 20.46 12.78
CA PRO A 149 -0.02 19.98 13.34
C PRO A 149 -0.17 18.80 14.31
N GLU A 150 -1.32 18.66 14.99
CA GLU A 150 -1.54 17.53 15.89
C GLU A 150 -1.57 16.18 15.15
N VAL A 151 -2.07 16.17 13.92
CA VAL A 151 -2.14 14.97 13.06
C VAL A 151 -0.77 14.70 12.44
N THR A 152 -0.18 15.73 11.79
CA THR A 152 1.08 15.58 11.06
C THR A 152 2.28 15.36 11.98
N GLY A 153 2.27 15.90 13.20
CA GLY A 153 3.34 15.74 14.18
C GLY A 153 3.45 14.34 14.79
N ARG A 154 2.39 13.52 14.71
CA ARG A 154 2.37 12.14 15.25
C ARG A 154 2.55 11.07 14.16
N LEU A 155 2.47 11.45 12.90
CA LEU A 155 2.65 10.57 11.76
C LEU A 155 3.99 10.84 11.07
N ARG A 156 4.77 9.80 10.81
CA ARG A 156 5.89 9.87 9.87
C ARG A 156 5.33 9.81 8.46
N LEU A 157 5.22 10.97 7.82
CA LEU A 157 4.70 11.11 6.46
C LEU A 157 5.83 10.89 5.43
N VAL A 158 5.61 9.97 4.50
CA VAL A 158 6.57 9.55 3.47
C VAL A 158 5.95 9.78 2.10
N ALA A 159 6.40 10.84 1.44
CA ALA A 159 6.02 11.16 0.08
C ALA A 159 6.88 10.40 -0.93
N VAL A 160 6.25 9.81 -1.96
CA VAL A 160 6.92 9.02 -3.02
C VAL A 160 6.36 9.31 -4.42
N ASP A 161 7.18 9.18 -5.45
CA ASP A 161 6.80 9.30 -6.87
C ASP A 161 6.68 7.95 -7.58
N THR A 162 7.33 6.90 -7.06
CA THR A 162 7.40 5.59 -7.72
C THR A 162 7.27 4.42 -6.75
N LEU A 163 6.85 3.26 -7.26
CA LEU A 163 6.80 2.01 -6.50
C LEU A 163 8.18 1.61 -5.96
N ASP A 164 9.22 1.75 -6.76
CA ASP A 164 10.61 1.43 -6.39
C ASP A 164 11.09 2.31 -5.23
N GLU A 165 10.72 3.59 -5.24
CA GLU A 165 10.99 4.50 -4.13
C GLU A 165 10.23 4.10 -2.86
N ALA A 166 8.93 3.82 -3.00
CA ALA A 166 8.12 3.35 -1.88
C ALA A 166 8.73 2.09 -1.25
N TRP A 167 9.11 1.10 -2.07
CA TRP A 167 9.71 -0.13 -1.59
C TRP A 167 11.03 0.11 -0.86
N ARG A 168 11.91 0.94 -1.41
CA ARG A 168 13.19 1.28 -0.80
C ARG A 168 13.03 1.97 0.55
N VAL A 169 12.16 2.98 0.64
CA VAL A 169 11.97 3.77 1.87
C VAL A 169 11.30 2.95 2.97
N VAL A 170 10.30 2.15 2.61
CA VAL A 170 9.60 1.29 3.56
C VAL A 170 10.55 0.25 4.14
N ARG A 171 11.41 -0.35 3.33
CA ARG A 171 12.45 -1.29 3.80
C ARG A 171 13.46 -0.65 4.73
N ALA A 172 13.99 0.52 4.38
CA ALA A 172 14.94 1.24 5.24
C ALA A 172 14.36 1.57 6.63
N THR A 173 13.03 1.62 6.75
CA THR A 173 12.35 1.87 8.03
C THR A 173 12.29 0.63 8.92
N VAL A 174 12.30 -0.58 8.35
CA VAL A 174 12.38 -1.85 9.09
C VAL A 174 13.79 -2.11 9.60
N ASP A 175 14.79 -1.76 8.80
CA ASP A 175 16.21 -2.01 9.09
C ASP A 175 16.80 -1.00 10.10
N ALA A 176 16.04 0.02 10.50
CA ALA A 176 16.50 1.04 11.45
C ALA A 176 16.59 0.47 12.89
N PRO A 177 17.68 0.72 13.63
CA PRO A 177 17.83 0.28 15.01
C PRO A 177 16.73 0.89 15.89
N GLY A 178 15.87 0.04 16.46
CA GLY A 178 14.70 0.44 17.27
C GLY A 178 13.34 0.01 16.69
N ALA A 179 13.29 -0.50 15.46
CA ALA A 179 12.09 -1.11 14.89
C ALA A 179 11.75 -2.39 15.67
N THR A 180 10.78 -2.27 16.59
CA THR A 180 10.36 -3.37 17.46
C THR A 180 9.74 -4.45 16.59
N ARG A 181 10.40 -5.61 16.48
CA ARG A 181 9.78 -6.84 15.97
C ARG A 181 8.72 -7.26 17.00
N ARG A 182 7.45 -6.99 16.73
CA ARG A 182 6.32 -7.58 17.45
C ARG A 182 5.30 -8.03 16.44
#